data_AF-A0AAW1RMB3-F1
#
_entry.id   AF-A0AAW1RMB3-F1
#
_cell.length_a   1.000
_cell.length_b   1.000
_cell.length_c   1.000
_cell.angle_alpha   90.00
_cell.angle_beta   90.00
_cell.angle_gamma   90.00
#
_symmetry.space_group_name_H-M   'P 1'
#
loop_
_entity.id
_entity.type
_entity.pdbx_description
1 polymer ?
#
loop_
_entity_poly.entity_id
_entity_poly.type
_entity_poly.pdbx_seq_one_letter_code
_entity_poly.pdbx_strand_id
1 'polypeptide(L)' 'IKNCTSTAKDGRINHLEHVFLRGSRIRFIIVPDMLKNAPMFKRIDPKSKMKNVPMGVGGQGRAVAARAKAKASRPTKK' A
#
# COMPACT_ATOMS: atom_id res chain seq x y z
N ILE A 1 -21.65 -0.14 14.97
CA ILE A 1 -21.93 1.18 14.35
C ILE A 1 -23.24 1.68 14.94
N LYS A 2 -23.34 2.98 15.26
CA LYS A 2 -24.55 3.61 15.82
C LYS A 2 -25.19 4.50 14.75
N ASN A 3 -26.52 4.54 14.68
CA ASN A 3 -27.31 5.32 13.72
C ASN A 3 -26.92 5.06 12.25
N CYS A 4 -27.41 3.96 11.70
CA CYS A 4 -27.05 3.46 10.37
C CYS A 4 -28.23 3.54 9.40
N THR A 5 -27.95 3.92 8.15
CA THR A 5 -28.89 3.77 7.04
C THR A 5 -28.38 2.66 6.13
N SER A 6 -29.17 1.59 5.98
CA SER A 6 -28.85 0.45 5.13
C SER A 6 -29.71 0.46 3.88
N THR A 7 -29.07 0.47 2.71
CA THR A 7 -29.75 0.35 1.42
C THR A 7 -29.55 -1.06 0.87
N ALA A 8 -30.65 -1.79 0.69
CA ALA A 8 -30.63 -3.12 0.11
C ALA A 8 -30.51 -3.06 -1.42
N LYS A 9 -30.24 -4.21 -2.07
CA LYS A 9 -30.03 -4.28 -3.52
C LYS A 9 -31.27 -3.88 -4.33
N ASP A 10 -32.45 -4.07 -3.75
CA ASP A 10 -33.75 -3.67 -4.28
C ASP A 10 -34.05 -2.17 -4.07
N GLY A 11 -33.12 -1.41 -3.47
CA GLY A 11 -33.23 0.03 -3.24
C GLY A 11 -33.99 0.40 -1.97
N ARG A 12 -34.50 -0.58 -1.20
CA ARG A 12 -35.18 -0.29 0.06
C ARG A 12 -34.20 0.23 1.10
N ILE A 13 -34.65 1.23 1.84
CA ILE A 13 -33.86 1.93 2.86
C ILE A 13 -34.40 1.56 4.24
N ASN A 14 -33.50 1.07 5.10
CA ASN A 14 -33.80 0.75 6.50
C ASN A 14 -32.92 1.58 7.44
N HIS A 15 -33.52 2.14 8.48
CA HIS A 15 -32.80 2.80 9.57
C HIS A 15 -32.61 1.83 10.73
N LEU A 16 -31.36 1.74 11.22
CA LEU A 16 -30.96 0.78 12.25
C LEU A 16 -30.16 1.53 13.33
N GLU A 17 -30.55 1.39 14.60
CA GLU A 17 -29.83 2.06 15.70
C GLU A 17 -28.46 1.44 15.96
N HIS A 18 -28.37 0.11 15.97
CA HIS A 18 -27.15 -0.63 16.27
C HIS A 18 -26.92 -1.76 15.27
N VAL A 19 -25.74 -1.77 14.64
CA VAL A 19 -25.33 -2.82 13.69
C VAL A 19 -23.90 -3.28 13.94
N PHE A 20 -23.67 -4.59 13.84
CA PHE A 20 -22.35 -5.21 13.82
C PHE A 20 -22.14 -5.98 12.51
N LEU A 21 -21.03 -5.72 11.84
CA LEU A 21 -20.64 -6.40 10.61
C LEU A 21 -19.42 -7.28 10.88
N ARG A 22 -19.50 -8.55 10.48
CA ARG A 22 -18.34 -9.44 10.49
C ARG A 22 -17.33 -8.96 9.44
N GLY A 23 -16.08 -8.72 9.86
CA GLY A 23 -15.04 -8.18 8.98
C GLY A 23 -14.84 -8.96 7.68
N SER A 24 -14.93 -10.29 7.71
CA SER A 24 -14.77 -11.13 6.51
C SER A 24 -15.86 -10.95 5.45
N ARG A 25 -17.00 -10.33 5.78
CA ARG A 25 -18.10 -10.05 4.84
C ARG A 25 -18.03 -8.65 4.22
N ILE A 26 -17.11 -7.79 4.69
CA ILE A 26 -16.93 -6.44 4.16
C ILE A 26 -16.16 -6.52 2.83
N ARG A 27 -16.53 -5.70 1.85
CA ARG A 27 -15.86 -5.63 0.53
C ARG A 27 -14.95 -4.41 0.44
N PHE A 28 -15.50 -3.24 0.73
CA PHE A 28 -14.78 -1.99 0.79
C PHE A 28 -15.39 -1.11 1.88
N ILE A 29 -14.63 -0.11 2.31
CA ILE A 29 -15.07 0.89 3.28
C ILE A 29 -14.76 2.24 2.64
N ILE A 30 -15.73 3.15 2.70
CA ILE A 30 -15.51 4.55 2.33
C ILE A 30 -15.12 5.28 3.60
N VAL A 31 -14.01 5.98 3.52
CA VAL A 31 -13.38 6.69 4.64
C VAL A 31 -13.51 8.20 4.36
N PRO A 32 -13.64 9.07 5.38
CA PRO A 32 -13.65 10.52 5.16
C PRO A 32 -12.47 11.01 4.32
N ASP A 33 -12.74 11.96 3.44
CA ASP A 33 -11.75 12.56 2.54
C ASP A 33 -10.60 13.26 3.30
N MET A 34 -10.86 13.73 4.52
CA MET A 34 -9.85 14.27 5.44
C MET A 34 -8.67 13.32 5.68
N LEU A 35 -8.87 12.01 5.55
CA LEU A 35 -7.83 11.00 5.74
C LEU A 35 -6.99 10.72 4.49
N LYS A 36 -7.27 11.40 3.36
CA LYS A 36 -6.51 11.24 2.12
C LYS A 36 -5.01 11.52 2.26
N ASN A 37 -4.64 12.50 3.10
CA ASN A 37 -3.25 12.92 3.29
C ASN A 37 -2.55 12.18 4.45
N ALA A 38 -3.29 11.37 5.22
CA ALA A 38 -2.75 10.63 6.34
C ALA A 38 -1.71 9.60 5.84
N PRO A 39 -0.61 9.37 6.59
CA PRO A 39 0.46 8.47 6.18
C PRO A 39 -0.01 7.03 5.97
N MET A 40 -1.11 6.62 6.60
CA MET A 40 -1.68 5.28 6.48
C MET A 40 -2.31 4.98 5.10
N PHE A 41 -2.76 6.01 4.38
CA PHE A 41 -3.37 5.86 3.04
C PHE A 41 -2.42 6.26 1.91
N LYS A 42 -1.21 6.74 2.24
CA LYS A 42 -0.15 6.90 1.25
C LYS A 42 0.27 5.53 0.78
N ARG A 43 0.11 5.27 -0.52
CA ARG A 43 0.71 4.09 -1.15
C ARG A 43 2.20 4.13 -0.83
N ILE A 44 2.69 3.08 -0.17
CA ILE A 44 4.13 2.86 -0.05
C ILE A 44 4.58 2.55 -1.47
N ASP A 45 4.94 3.57 -2.23
CA ASP A 45 5.53 3.36 -3.53
C ASP A 45 6.82 2.58 -3.31
N PRO A 46 6.98 1.37 -3.87
CA PRO A 46 8.25 0.63 -3.78
C PRO A 46 9.42 1.40 -4.42
N LYS A 47 9.12 2.46 -5.20
CA LYS A 47 10.09 3.45 -5.71
C LYS A 47 10.62 4.40 -4.64
N SER A 48 9.82 4.74 -3.63
CA SER A 48 10.20 5.74 -2.60
C SER A 48 11.18 5.20 -1.55
N LYS A 49 11.19 3.88 -1.30
CA LYS A 49 12.21 3.23 -0.45
C LYS A 49 13.56 3.04 -1.15
N MET A 50 13.65 3.31 -2.46
CA MET A 50 14.82 2.94 -3.25
C MET A 50 15.34 4.09 -4.10
N LYS A 51 15.47 5.27 -3.49
CA LYS A 51 16.19 6.40 -4.11
C LYS A 51 17.67 6.11 -4.40
N ASN A 52 18.23 5.02 -3.85
CA ASN A 52 19.67 4.70 -3.98
C ASN A 52 19.98 3.37 -4.69
N VAL A 53 19.01 2.62 -5.24
CA VAL A 53 19.32 1.37 -5.97
C VAL A 53 18.45 1.23 -7.22
N PRO A 54 19.04 1.06 -8.43
CA PRO A 54 18.28 0.94 -9.66
C PRO A 54 17.34 -0.28 -9.62
N MET A 55 16.08 0.00 -9.93
CA MET A 55 14.98 -0.95 -9.91
C MET A 55 14.97 -1.75 -11.23
N GLY A 56 15.10 -3.08 -11.16
CA GLY A 56 15.02 -3.93 -12.36
C GLY A 56 15.57 -5.34 -12.26
N VAL A 57 16.18 -5.76 -11.14
CA VAL A 57 16.74 -7.11 -11.02
C VAL A 57 16.23 -7.80 -9.76
N GLY A 58 15.69 -9.01 -9.93
CA GLY A 58 15.30 -9.90 -8.84
C GLY A 58 16.47 -10.16 -7.89
N GLY A 59 16.18 -10.73 -6.71
CA GLY A 59 17.11 -10.84 -5.58
C GLY A 59 18.54 -11.29 -5.94
N GLN A 60 18.71 -12.19 -6.92
CA GLN A 60 20.04 -12.62 -7.36
C GLN A 60 20.81 -11.58 -8.18
N GLY A 61 20.16 -10.90 -9.13
CA GLY A 61 20.88 -9.92 -9.94
C GLY A 61 21.13 -8.60 -9.20
N ARG A 62 20.49 -8.39 -8.03
CA ARG A 62 20.92 -7.37 -7.05
C ARG A 62 22.32 -7.64 -6.51
N ALA A 63 22.61 -8.89 -6.13
CA ALA A 63 23.94 -9.28 -5.63
C ALA A 63 25.01 -9.15 -6.72
N VAL A 64 24.66 -9.52 -7.96
CA VAL A 64 25.56 -9.39 -9.12
C VAL A 64 25.84 -7.91 -9.44
N ALA A 65 24.81 -7.05 -9.47
CA ALA A 65 24.98 -5.63 -9.75
C ALA A 65 25.78 -4.90 -8.65
N ALA A 66 25.53 -5.22 -7.38
CA ALA A 66 26.30 -4.67 -6.26
C ALA A 66 27.78 -5.10 -6.34
N ARG A 67 28.05 -6.37 -6.65
CA ARG A 67 29.41 -6.90 -6.83
C ARG A 67 30.12 -6.29 -8.04
N ALA A 68 29.40 -6.05 -9.13
CA ALA A 68 29.93 -5.39 -10.32
C ALA A 68 30.32 -3.92 -10.04
N LYS A 69 29.46 -3.17 -9.33
CA LYS A 69 29.80 -1.80 -8.90
C LYS A 69 31.00 -1.77 -7.95
N ALA A 70 31.07 -2.68 -6.98
CA ALA A 70 32.20 -2.78 -6.06
C ALA A 70 33.52 -3.13 -6.77
N LYS A 71 33.46 -3.92 -7.86
CA LYS A 71 34.63 -4.16 -8.72
C LYS A 71 35.02 -2.92 -9.52
N ALA A 72 34.06 -2.19 -10.06
CA ALA A 72 34.32 -0.98 -10.86
C ALA A 72 34.87 0.19 -10.02
N SER A 73 34.51 0.28 -8.74
CA SER A 73 35.02 1.30 -7.82
C SER A 73 36.39 0.99 -7.21
N ARG A 74 37.03 -0.12 -7.59
CA ARG A 74 38.34 -0.50 -7.06
C ARG A 74 39.43 0.21 -7.87
N PRO A 75 40.26 1.09 -7.27
CA PRO A 75 41.28 1.81 -8.02
C PRO A 75 42.33 0.80 -8.50
N THR A 76 42.52 0.70 -9.82
CA THR A 76 43.64 -0.03 -10.40
C THR A 76 44.90 0.73 -10.04
N LYS A 77 45.64 0.25 -9.04
CA LYS A 77 46.96 0.75 -8.72
C LYS A 77 47.86 0.50 -9.93
N LYS A 78 48.21 1.57 -10.64
CA LYS A 78 49.29 1.61 -11.61
C LYS A 78 50.26 2.69 -11.15
#